data_AF-A0A1V5YM41-F1
#
_entry.id   AF-A0A1V5YM41-F1
#
_cell.length_a   1.000
_cell.length_b   1.000
_cell.length_c   1.000
_cell.angle_alpha   90.00
_cell.angle_beta   90.00
_cell.angle_gamma   90.00
#
_symmetry.space_group_name_H-M   'P 1'
#
loop_
_entity.id
_entity.type
_entity.pdbx_description
1 polymer ?
#
loop_
_entity_poly.entity_id
_entity_poly.type
_entity_poly.pdbx_seq_one_letter_code
_entity_poly.pdbx_strand_id
1 'polypeptide(L)'
;MTSDDQNLNSPVPEIPVPESAPAEPQPSAEPQPSDFVVPESVPVPPPTPSASSWPAKDASDNDKLMAGLAYATQIIVPVIVPAVMLLSDESKARPFQKFHAIQSLGFLVAGVVYEVLATIVYFLLSVVTAGCLACVLWVLFLVPVVPALYYAWQAYKGLYFKIPFLTEFMVNSKWLEIPAE
;
A
#
# COMPACT_ATOMS: atom_id res chain seq x y z
N MET A 1 -65.45 47.29 22.91
CA MET A 1 -65.31 47.79 24.29
C MET A 1 -64.21 46.95 24.91
N THR A 2 -62.94 47.36 24.84
CA THR A 2 -62.23 48.20 25.84
C THR A 2 -62.35 47.53 27.23
N SER A 3 -61.28 47.13 27.92
CA SER A 3 -60.11 47.92 28.26
C SER A 3 -59.16 47.10 29.16
N ASP A 4 -57.88 47.48 29.13
CA ASP A 4 -56.95 47.66 30.26
C ASP A 4 -56.53 46.42 31.09
N ASP A 5 -55.28 45.99 30.95
CA ASP A 5 -54.09 46.38 31.74
C ASP A 5 -53.96 45.58 33.04
N GLN A 6 -52.96 44.68 33.11
CA GLN A 6 -52.16 44.50 34.34
C GLN A 6 -50.70 44.15 34.00
N ASN A 7 -49.93 45.23 34.04
CA ASN A 7 -48.54 45.38 34.47
C ASN A 7 -48.08 44.39 35.56
N LEU A 8 -47.04 43.60 35.27
CA LEU A 8 -46.08 43.14 36.27
C LEU A 8 -44.66 43.30 35.72
N ASN A 9 -44.21 44.54 35.83
CA ASN A 9 -42.82 44.96 35.79
C ASN A 9 -41.99 44.15 36.82
N SER A 10 -40.99 43.41 36.36
CA SER A 10 -39.88 42.93 37.19
C SER A 10 -38.59 43.17 36.42
N PRO A 11 -37.69 44.04 36.89
CA PRO A 11 -36.44 44.31 36.20
C PRO A 11 -35.49 43.12 36.37
N VAL A 12 -35.14 42.49 35.25
CA VAL A 12 -34.06 41.50 35.20
C VAL A 12 -32.73 42.27 35.33
N PRO A 13 -31.83 41.88 36.26
CA PRO A 13 -30.58 42.57 36.49
C PRO A 13 -29.66 42.51 35.25
N GLU A 14 -29.22 43.70 34.84
CA GLU A 14 -28.28 43.96 33.77
C GLU A 14 -26.91 43.38 34.16
N ILE A 15 -26.48 42.31 33.48
CA ILE A 15 -25.14 41.76 33.64
C ILE A 15 -24.15 42.75 33.01
N PRO A 16 -23.18 43.31 33.76
CA PRO A 16 -22.24 44.26 33.22
C PRO A 16 -21.40 43.62 32.12
N VAL A 17 -21.41 44.23 30.94
CA VAL A 17 -20.45 43.97 29.86
C VAL A 17 -19.08 44.50 30.34
N PRO A 18 -18.05 43.66 30.50
CA PRO A 18 -16.71 44.19 30.69
C PRO A 18 -16.18 44.71 29.36
N GLU A 19 -16.17 46.04 29.28
CA GLU A 19 -15.10 46.91 28.77
C GLU A 19 -14.31 46.43 27.54
N SER A 20 -14.48 47.16 26.45
CA SER A 20 -13.61 47.18 25.28
C SER A 20 -12.12 47.29 25.66
N ALA A 21 -11.31 46.42 25.05
CA ALA A 21 -9.87 46.33 25.13
C ALA A 21 -9.11 47.68 25.07
N PRO A 22 -7.95 47.79 25.75
CA PRO A 22 -6.82 48.53 25.24
C PRO A 22 -6.04 47.62 24.27
N ALA A 23 -6.02 48.00 22.99
CA ALA A 23 -5.08 47.45 22.02
C ALA A 23 -3.70 48.05 22.29
N GLU A 24 -2.72 47.22 22.67
CA GLU A 24 -1.30 47.60 22.77
C GLU A 24 -0.41 46.38 22.42
N PRO A 25 0.81 46.59 21.91
CA PRO A 25 1.20 46.24 20.54
C PRO A 25 2.03 44.95 20.41
N GLN A 26 1.86 44.22 19.30
CA GLN A 26 2.88 43.27 18.80
C GLN A 26 4.06 44.04 18.16
N PRO A 27 5.30 43.48 18.02
CA PRO A 27 5.83 42.22 18.54
C PRO A 27 7.17 42.41 19.31
N SER A 28 7.35 41.70 20.43
CA SER A 28 8.70 41.46 20.95
C SER A 28 9.47 40.60 19.95
N ALA A 29 10.58 41.12 19.45
CA ALA A 29 11.51 40.41 18.61
C ALA A 29 12.00 39.15 19.34
N GLU A 30 11.51 38.00 18.89
CA GLU A 30 11.96 36.69 19.33
C GLU A 30 13.41 36.47 18.83
N PRO A 31 14.32 35.96 19.67
CA PRO A 31 15.72 35.79 19.32
C PRO A 31 15.91 34.85 18.12
N GLN A 32 16.93 35.19 17.33
CA GLN A 32 17.36 34.57 16.08
C GLN A 32 17.33 33.03 16.10
N PRO A 33 17.10 32.39 14.93
CA PRO A 33 17.07 30.93 14.81
C PRO A 33 18.40 30.38 15.30
N SER A 34 18.36 29.64 16.41
CA SER A 34 19.47 28.80 16.81
C SER A 34 19.87 27.96 15.61
N ASP A 35 21.14 28.10 15.20
CA ASP A 35 21.78 27.36 14.13
C ASP A 35 21.38 25.89 14.18
N PHE A 36 20.35 25.53 13.40
CA PHE A 36 20.10 24.16 13.05
C PHE A 36 21.24 23.84 12.10
N VAL A 37 22.34 23.34 12.67
CA VAL A 37 23.41 22.71 11.91
C VAL A 37 22.70 21.61 11.13
N VAL A 38 22.40 21.90 9.86
CA VAL A 38 22.00 20.90 8.88
C VAL A 38 23.11 19.86 8.99
N PRO A 39 22.83 18.62 9.44
CA PRO A 39 23.85 17.60 9.44
C PRO A 39 24.36 17.54 8.01
N GLU A 40 25.66 17.80 7.86
CA GLU A 40 26.39 17.71 6.62
C GLU A 40 25.85 16.51 5.85
N SER A 41 25.41 16.74 4.60
CA SER A 41 24.86 15.70 3.75
C SER A 41 25.79 14.52 3.80
N VAL A 42 25.41 13.46 4.54
CA VAL A 42 26.20 12.25 4.63
C VAL A 42 26.44 11.84 3.18
N PRO A 43 27.72 11.70 2.75
CA PRO A 43 28.01 11.35 1.38
C PRO A 43 27.20 10.10 1.04
N VAL A 44 26.25 10.26 0.12
CA VAL A 44 25.43 9.16 -0.38
C VAL A 44 26.42 8.10 -0.81
N PRO A 45 26.48 6.94 -0.15
CA PRO A 45 27.42 5.91 -0.54
C PRO A 45 27.14 5.59 -2.02
N PRO A 46 28.19 5.29 -2.81
CA PRO A 46 27.99 4.90 -4.21
C PRO A 46 26.92 3.81 -4.28
N PRO A 47 26.07 3.79 -5.32
CA PRO A 47 24.93 2.87 -5.40
C PRO A 47 25.42 1.45 -5.14
N THR A 48 25.11 0.97 -3.94
CA THR A 48 25.37 -0.42 -3.54
C THR A 48 24.60 -1.29 -4.53
N PRO A 49 25.17 -2.40 -5.03
CA PRO A 49 24.45 -3.26 -5.96
C PRO A 49 23.10 -3.69 -5.35
N SER A 50 22.02 -3.12 -5.87
CA SER A 50 20.63 -3.50 -5.79
C SER A 50 20.26 -4.41 -4.60
N ALA A 51 19.87 -3.83 -3.47
CA ALA A 51 19.07 -4.58 -2.51
C ALA A 51 17.80 -5.08 -3.22
N SER A 52 17.55 -6.39 -3.26
CA SER A 52 16.38 -6.98 -3.91
C SER A 52 15.05 -6.54 -3.27
N SER A 53 15.13 -5.94 -2.07
CA SER A 53 14.03 -5.43 -1.28
C SER A 53 14.47 -4.25 -0.42
N TRP A 54 13.59 -3.29 -0.16
CA TRP A 54 13.83 -2.12 0.69
C TRP A 54 12.60 -1.80 1.57
N PRO A 55 12.80 -1.21 2.77
CA PRO A 55 11.70 -0.94 3.69
C PRO A 55 10.81 0.21 3.21
N ALA A 56 9.49 0.02 3.31
CA ALA A 56 8.49 1.03 3.02
C ALA A 56 8.28 1.95 4.23
N LYS A 57 8.83 3.16 4.18
CA LYS A 57 8.65 4.20 5.22
C LYS A 57 7.23 4.78 5.21
N ASP A 58 6.51 4.61 4.11
CA ASP A 58 5.17 5.14 3.84
C ASP A 58 4.03 4.16 4.17
N ALA A 59 4.32 2.91 4.54
CA ALA A 59 3.33 1.86 4.70
C ALA A 59 2.81 1.74 6.15
N SER A 60 1.49 1.87 6.33
CA SER A 60 0.81 1.51 7.57
C SER A 60 0.67 -0.01 7.72
N ASP A 61 0.36 -0.50 8.92
CA ASP A 61 0.18 -1.95 9.15
C ASP A 61 -1.01 -2.53 8.36
N ASN A 62 -2.05 -1.74 8.13
CA ASN A 62 -3.15 -2.14 7.24
C ASN A 62 -2.68 -2.28 5.78
N ASP A 63 -1.78 -1.40 5.32
CA ASP A 63 -1.23 -1.48 3.97
C ASP A 63 -0.38 -2.74 3.78
N LYS A 64 0.42 -3.10 4.79
CA LYS A 64 1.21 -4.33 4.84
C LYS A 64 0.33 -5.58 4.81
N LEU A 65 -0.74 -5.59 5.61
CA LEU A 65 -1.73 -6.67 5.61
C LEU A 65 -2.36 -6.83 4.23
N MET A 66 -2.86 -5.76 3.63
CA MET A 66 -3.51 -5.79 2.33
C MET A 66 -2.55 -6.20 1.21
N ALA A 67 -1.31 -5.70 1.23
CA ALA A 67 -0.29 -6.06 0.26
C ALA A 67 0.11 -7.55 0.37
N GLY A 68 0.30 -8.08 1.57
CA GLY A 68 0.53 -9.51 1.79
C GLY A 68 -0.64 -10.35 1.30
N LEU A 69 -1.86 -9.90 1.56
CA LEU A 69 -3.08 -10.58 1.14
C LEU A 69 -3.21 -10.67 -0.39
N ALA A 70 -2.79 -9.63 -1.12
CA ALA A 70 -2.83 -9.61 -2.59
C ALA A 70 -2.03 -10.77 -3.24
N TYR A 71 -1.02 -11.29 -2.55
CA TYR A 71 -0.28 -12.49 -2.94
C TYR A 71 -0.86 -13.77 -2.31
N ALA A 72 -1.17 -13.75 -1.00
CA ALA A 72 -1.60 -14.94 -0.27
C ALA A 72 -2.93 -15.50 -0.79
N THR A 73 -3.89 -14.62 -1.15
CA THR A 73 -5.18 -15.10 -1.66
C THR A 73 -5.04 -15.79 -3.00
N GLN A 74 -3.94 -15.60 -3.73
CA GLN A 74 -3.81 -16.17 -5.07
C GLN A 74 -3.83 -17.70 -5.07
N ILE A 75 -3.51 -18.31 -3.92
CA ILE A 75 -3.50 -19.76 -3.70
C ILE A 75 -4.91 -20.35 -3.71
N ILE A 76 -5.90 -19.62 -3.20
CA ILE A 76 -7.29 -20.08 -3.07
C ILE A 76 -8.16 -19.42 -4.15
N VAL A 77 -8.04 -18.09 -4.27
CA VAL A 77 -8.79 -17.28 -5.21
C VAL A 77 -7.84 -16.32 -5.93
N PRO A 78 -7.29 -16.73 -7.09
CA PRO A 78 -6.19 -16.07 -7.80
C PRO A 78 -6.37 -14.56 -8.03
N VAL A 79 -7.59 -14.10 -8.32
CA VAL A 79 -7.81 -12.79 -8.95
C VAL A 79 -8.45 -11.73 -8.05
N ILE A 80 -9.19 -12.10 -7.00
CA ILE A 80 -10.13 -11.17 -6.35
C ILE A 80 -9.41 -10.00 -5.67
N VAL A 81 -8.51 -10.27 -4.72
CA VAL A 81 -7.86 -9.21 -3.94
C VAL A 81 -6.98 -8.29 -4.79
N PRO A 82 -6.07 -8.77 -5.66
CA PRO A 82 -5.25 -7.87 -6.47
C PRO A 82 -6.09 -7.01 -7.42
N ALA A 83 -7.15 -7.57 -8.01
CA ALA A 83 -8.05 -6.80 -8.88
C ALA A 83 -8.86 -5.75 -8.11
N VAL A 84 -9.44 -6.11 -6.96
CA VAL A 84 -10.19 -5.16 -6.12
C VAL A 84 -9.28 -4.03 -5.64
N MET A 85 -8.07 -4.36 -5.19
CA MET A 85 -7.10 -3.39 -4.74
C MET A 85 -6.75 -2.44 -5.89
N LEU A 86 -6.42 -2.94 -7.09
CA LEU A 86 -6.08 -2.10 -8.23
C LEU A 86 -7.23 -1.19 -8.71
N LEU A 87 -8.47 -1.67 -8.64
CA LEU A 87 -9.65 -0.92 -9.05
C LEU A 87 -10.16 0.04 -7.97
N SER A 88 -9.83 -0.21 -6.69
CA SER A 88 -10.22 0.65 -5.59
C SER A 88 -9.53 2.02 -5.68
N ASP A 89 -10.26 3.07 -5.31
CA ASP A 89 -9.69 4.43 -5.25
C ASP A 89 -8.73 4.59 -4.06
N GLU A 90 -8.95 3.83 -2.99
CA GLU A 90 -8.08 3.79 -1.80
C GLU A 90 -6.64 3.36 -2.13
N SER A 91 -6.44 2.39 -3.02
CA SER A 91 -5.08 1.97 -3.40
C SER A 91 -4.37 3.04 -4.20
N LYS A 92 -5.08 3.83 -5.02
CA LYS A 92 -4.49 4.91 -5.81
C LYS A 92 -3.92 6.01 -4.91
N ALA A 93 -4.52 6.22 -3.75
CA ALA A 93 -4.05 7.15 -2.73
C ALA A 93 -2.87 6.59 -1.89
N ARG A 94 -2.60 5.29 -1.95
CA ARG A 94 -1.63 4.58 -1.10
C ARG A 94 -0.53 3.91 -1.94
N PRO A 95 0.65 4.53 -2.11
CA PRO A 95 1.71 4.05 -3.01
C PRO A 95 2.14 2.60 -2.78
N PHE A 96 2.35 2.21 -1.52
CA PHE A 96 2.69 0.84 -1.14
C PHE A 96 1.65 -0.20 -1.57
N GLN A 97 0.38 0.12 -1.32
CA GLN A 97 -0.73 -0.73 -1.72
C GLN A 97 -0.80 -0.85 -3.25
N LYS A 98 -0.75 0.28 -3.97
CA LYS A 98 -0.76 0.31 -5.43
C LYS A 98 0.36 -0.54 -6.03
N PHE A 99 1.59 -0.38 -5.53
CA PHE A 99 2.75 -1.11 -6.01
C PHE A 99 2.54 -2.63 -5.93
N HIS A 100 2.19 -3.14 -4.75
CA HIS A 100 1.99 -4.57 -4.55
C HIS A 100 0.73 -5.09 -5.23
N ALA A 101 -0.33 -4.28 -5.39
CA ALA A 101 -1.51 -4.65 -6.16
C ALA A 101 -1.17 -4.89 -7.64
N ILE A 102 -0.44 -3.95 -8.27
CA ILE A 102 -0.03 -4.09 -9.66
C ILE A 102 0.94 -5.26 -9.80
N GLN A 103 1.98 -5.32 -8.97
CA GLN A 103 2.98 -6.38 -9.00
C GLN A 103 2.38 -7.78 -8.79
N SER A 104 1.47 -7.95 -7.83
CA SER A 104 0.77 -9.22 -7.59
C SER A 104 -0.15 -9.59 -8.76
N LEU A 105 -0.78 -8.62 -9.42
CA LEU A 105 -1.55 -8.88 -10.65
C LEU A 105 -0.64 -9.34 -11.80
N GLY A 106 0.53 -8.73 -11.97
CA GLY A 106 1.53 -9.21 -12.93
C GLY A 106 2.00 -10.62 -12.60
N PHE A 107 2.19 -10.93 -11.31
CA PHE A 107 2.56 -12.26 -10.85
C PHE A 107 1.46 -13.29 -11.12
N LEU A 108 0.20 -12.91 -10.94
CA LEU A 108 -0.96 -13.74 -11.32
C LEU A 108 -0.93 -14.06 -12.81
N VAL A 109 -0.74 -13.06 -13.67
CA VAL A 109 -0.68 -13.28 -15.13
C VAL A 109 0.46 -14.22 -15.50
N ALA A 110 1.65 -14.03 -14.91
CA ALA A 110 2.78 -14.94 -15.09
C ALA A 110 2.46 -16.37 -14.60
N GLY A 111 1.76 -16.48 -13.47
CA GLY A 111 1.26 -17.75 -12.94
C GLY A 111 0.32 -18.44 -13.92
N VAL A 112 -0.65 -17.74 -14.50
CA VAL A 112 -1.57 -18.30 -15.51
C VAL A 112 -0.82 -18.81 -16.74
N VAL A 113 0.18 -18.07 -17.23
CA VAL A 113 1.03 -18.52 -18.34
C VAL A 113 1.78 -19.80 -17.97
N TYR A 114 2.36 -19.86 -16.76
CA TYR A 114 3.00 -21.06 -16.24
C TYR A 114 2.03 -22.25 -16.16
N GLU A 115 0.83 -22.06 -15.61
CA GLU A 115 -0.17 -23.11 -15.45
C GLU A 115 -0.64 -23.71 -16.78
N VAL A 116 -0.79 -22.86 -17.82
CA VAL A 116 -1.10 -23.33 -19.17
C VAL A 116 0.03 -24.21 -19.70
N LEU A 117 1.29 -23.78 -19.55
CA LEU A 117 2.46 -24.56 -19.97
C LEU A 117 2.58 -25.88 -19.18
N ALA A 118 2.37 -25.82 -17.87
CA ALA A 118 2.39 -26.99 -16.98
C ALA A 118 1.28 -27.99 -17.37
N THR A 119 0.09 -27.50 -17.73
CA THR A 119 -1.02 -28.33 -18.23
C THR A 119 -0.65 -29.06 -19.52
N ILE A 120 -0.01 -28.36 -20.46
CA ILE A 120 0.45 -28.96 -21.73
C ILE A 120 1.47 -30.06 -21.45
N VAL A 121 2.48 -29.77 -20.61
CA VAL A 121 3.52 -30.75 -20.23
C VAL A 121 2.90 -31.95 -19.51
N TYR A 122 2.02 -31.70 -18.55
CA TYR A 122 1.30 -32.72 -17.80
C TYR A 122 0.52 -33.65 -18.72
N PHE A 123 -0.26 -33.09 -19.65
CA PHE A 123 -1.08 -33.86 -20.59
C PHE A 123 -0.22 -34.73 -21.51
N LEU A 124 0.80 -34.15 -22.15
CA LEU A 124 1.68 -34.87 -23.08
C LEU A 124 2.40 -36.04 -22.40
N LEU A 125 3.02 -35.79 -21.24
CA LEU A 125 3.74 -36.83 -20.51
C LEU A 125 2.80 -37.89 -19.92
N SER A 126 1.60 -37.50 -19.49
CA SER A 126 0.60 -38.46 -19.03
C SER A 126 0.15 -39.38 -20.15
N VAL A 127 -0.08 -38.86 -21.37
CA VAL A 127 -0.46 -39.68 -22.53
C VAL A 127 0.66 -40.66 -22.90
N VAL A 128 1.91 -40.19 -22.97
CA VAL A 128 3.07 -41.04 -23.33
C VAL A 128 3.31 -42.15 -22.32
N THR A 129 3.01 -41.91 -21.04
CA THR A 129 3.24 -42.87 -19.94
C THR A 129 1.99 -43.64 -19.53
N ALA A 130 0.91 -43.58 -20.32
CA ALA A 130 -0.39 -44.15 -19.98
C ALA A 130 -0.90 -43.76 -18.57
N GLY A 131 -0.55 -42.56 -18.11
CA GLY A 131 -0.99 -41.99 -16.84
C GLY A 131 -0.09 -42.29 -15.64
N CYS A 132 0.94 -43.14 -15.76
CA CYS A 132 1.80 -43.46 -14.62
C CYS A 132 2.53 -42.22 -14.04
N LEU A 133 2.94 -41.28 -14.90
CA LEU A 133 3.64 -40.07 -14.46
C LEU A 133 2.70 -39.01 -13.87
N ALA A 134 1.39 -39.13 -14.07
CA ALA A 134 0.40 -38.16 -13.58
C ALA A 134 0.45 -38.02 -12.04
N CYS A 135 0.70 -39.13 -11.33
CA CYS A 135 0.81 -39.18 -9.87
C CYS A 135 1.98 -38.36 -9.29
N VAL A 136 2.95 -37.96 -10.12
CA VAL A 136 4.10 -37.15 -9.71
C VAL A 136 4.02 -35.75 -10.33
N LEU A 137 3.57 -35.65 -11.58
CA LEU A 137 3.52 -34.38 -12.30
C LEU A 137 2.51 -33.37 -11.73
N TRP A 138 1.54 -33.81 -10.92
CA TRP A 138 0.62 -32.89 -10.23
C TRP A 138 1.34 -31.86 -9.34
N VAL A 139 2.56 -32.17 -8.87
CA VAL A 139 3.38 -31.25 -8.06
C VAL A 139 3.77 -29.99 -8.85
N LEU A 140 3.78 -30.03 -10.18
CA LEU A 140 4.03 -28.85 -11.02
C LEU A 140 3.04 -27.71 -10.73
N PHE A 141 1.77 -28.06 -10.48
CA PHE A 141 0.71 -27.10 -10.16
C PHE A 141 0.87 -26.48 -8.75
N LEU A 142 1.77 -27.00 -7.92
CA LEU A 142 2.08 -26.43 -6.60
C LEU A 142 3.31 -25.50 -6.63
N VAL A 143 4.09 -25.50 -7.71
CA VAL A 143 5.27 -24.65 -7.86
C VAL A 143 4.99 -23.16 -7.62
N PRO A 144 3.89 -22.55 -8.13
CA PRO A 144 3.64 -21.13 -7.91
C PRO A 144 3.21 -20.78 -6.47
N VAL A 145 2.84 -21.76 -5.64
CA VAL A 145 2.40 -21.55 -4.25
C VAL A 145 3.56 -21.05 -3.37
N VAL A 146 4.75 -21.63 -3.54
CA VAL A 146 5.95 -21.25 -2.76
C VAL A 146 6.34 -19.78 -2.96
N PRO A 147 6.53 -19.26 -4.19
CA PRO A 147 6.82 -17.86 -4.40
C PRO A 147 5.66 -16.96 -3.97
N ALA A 148 4.40 -17.37 -4.15
CA ALA A 148 3.25 -16.59 -3.67
C ALA A 148 3.31 -16.36 -2.16
N LEU A 149 3.59 -17.40 -1.37
CA LEU A 149 3.76 -17.29 0.09
C LEU A 149 4.97 -16.44 0.47
N TYR A 150 6.08 -16.60 -0.24
CA TYR A 150 7.29 -15.83 -0.01
C TYR A 150 7.09 -14.33 -0.25
N TYR A 151 6.43 -13.97 -1.35
CA TYR A 151 6.11 -12.58 -1.68
C TYR A 151 5.05 -11.99 -0.75
N ALA A 152 4.05 -12.79 -0.36
CA ALA A 152 3.07 -12.40 0.66
C ALA A 152 3.76 -12.04 1.98
N TRP A 153 4.70 -12.87 2.43
CA TRP A 153 5.45 -12.63 3.66
C TRP A 153 6.32 -11.37 3.58
N GLN A 154 7.03 -11.15 2.46
CA GLN A 154 7.82 -9.94 2.27
C GLN A 154 6.96 -8.66 2.26
N ALA A 155 5.84 -8.68 1.54
CA ALA A 155 4.90 -7.55 1.51
C ALA A 155 4.30 -7.30 2.91
N TYR A 156 4.00 -8.36 3.66
CA TYR A 156 3.53 -8.26 5.04
C TYR A 156 4.57 -7.65 6.00
N LYS A 157 5.87 -7.83 5.72
CA LYS A 157 6.95 -7.15 6.45
C LYS A 157 7.11 -5.67 6.08
N GLY A 158 6.32 -5.15 5.15
CA GLY A 158 6.43 -3.78 4.66
C GLY A 158 7.67 -3.56 3.81
N LEU A 159 8.06 -4.56 3.01
CA LEU A 159 9.17 -4.45 2.08
C LEU A 159 8.63 -4.26 0.67
N TYR A 160 9.12 -3.22 -0.01
CA TYR A 160 9.15 -3.21 -1.46
C TYR A 160 10.18 -4.25 -1.93
N PHE A 161 9.92 -4.95 -3.01
CA PHE A 161 10.87 -5.93 -3.57
C PHE A 161 10.67 -6.12 -5.06
N LYS A 162 11.71 -6.61 -5.72
CA LYS A 162 11.69 -6.96 -7.14
C LYS A 162 11.51 -8.46 -7.32
N ILE A 163 10.51 -8.84 -8.12
CA ILE A 163 10.38 -10.21 -8.62
C ILE A 163 11.27 -10.32 -9.86
N PRO A 164 12.24 -11.25 -9.89
CA PRO A 164 13.17 -11.37 -11.00
C PRO A 164 12.42 -11.60 -12.32
N PHE A 165 12.90 -10.95 -13.38
CA PHE A 165 12.27 -10.88 -14.72
C PHE A 165 10.93 -10.15 -14.78
N LEU A 166 10.01 -10.41 -13.85
CA LEU A 166 8.66 -9.87 -13.86
C LEU A 166 8.60 -8.38 -13.51
N THR A 167 9.22 -7.97 -12.40
CA THR A 167 9.17 -6.55 -11.98
C THR A 167 9.85 -5.66 -13.01
N GLU A 168 11.01 -6.08 -13.53
CA GLU A 168 11.72 -5.36 -14.58
C GLU A 168 10.90 -5.28 -15.88
N PHE A 169 10.23 -6.37 -16.28
CA PHE A 169 9.29 -6.35 -17.40
C PHE A 169 8.18 -5.32 -17.19
N MET A 170 7.52 -5.33 -16.03
CA MET A 170 6.42 -4.43 -15.73
C MET A 170 6.83 -2.96 -15.69
N VAL A 171 8.03 -2.67 -15.17
CA VAL A 171 8.61 -1.33 -15.18
C VAL A 171 8.91 -0.88 -16.62
N ASN A 172 9.53 -1.75 -17.43
CA ASN A 172 9.80 -1.46 -18.84
C ASN A 172 8.51 -1.26 -19.66
N SER A 173 7.44 -1.98 -19.33
CA SER A 173 6.09 -1.80 -19.90
C SER A 173 5.34 -0.58 -19.35
N LYS A 174 5.93 0.17 -18.41
CA LYS A 174 5.32 1.33 -17.72
C LYS A 174 4.04 0.99 -16.94
N TRP A 175 3.90 -0.27 -16.51
CA TRP A 175 2.79 -0.71 -15.67
C TRP A 175 3.07 -0.48 -14.19
N LEU A 176 4.35 -0.56 -13.81
CA LEU A 176 4.80 -0.43 -12.43
C LEU A 176 5.86 0.67 -12.32
N GLU A 177 5.72 1.50 -11.29
CA GLU A 177 6.71 2.52 -10.93
C GLU A 177 7.43 2.05 -9.67
N ILE A 178 8.75 2.22 -9.62
CA ILE A 178 9.56 1.87 -8.46
C ILE A 178 9.57 3.07 -7.50
N PRO A 179 9.07 2.93 -6.27
CA PRO A 179 9.16 4.00 -5.26
C PRO A 179 10.62 4.28 -4.87
N ALA A 180 10.91 5.51 -4.47
CA ALA A 180 12.24 5.89 -3.97
C ALA A 180 12.61 5.12 -2.69
N GLU A 181 13.90 4.81 -2.52
CA GLU A 181 14.48 4.08 -1.38
C GLU A 181 14.56 4.93 -0.09
#